data_AF-A0A965VTZ5-F1
#
_entry.id   AF-A0A965VTZ5-F1
#
_cell.length_a   1.000
_cell.length_b   1.000
_cell.length_c   1.000
_cell.angle_alpha   90.00
_cell.angle_beta   90.00
_cell.angle_gamma   90.00
#
_symmetry.space_group_name_H-M   'P 1'
#
loop_
_entity.id
_entity.type
_entity.pdbx_description
1 polymer ?
#
loop_
_entity_poly.entity_id
_entity_poly.type
_entity_poly.pdbx_seq_one_letter_code
_entity_poly.pdbx_strand_id
1 'polypeptide(L)'
;MKKLIVSLFSLFVISQMNAQVNILNTDFQLGIPTNYSILNNDGNTPDNSVAEFSNAWISLPDPENSLDTVAGSTSYFSPVDTASRWLISPALQLGAFGNYISWNAKSHDPSFPDDYMVMISTTDNQISSFTDTIGNIEQENFEWTTREVNLSEKGFNAQTIYVAFINVTYNGFKLYLDDIAVRKEDHVGVSEIQNLSVSVYPNPFTNQVSVKSEKAIDEVKIFDLSGKLVVTTTQSTINTESLESGYYFLKVKSGNQTVTKRIVKQ
;
A
#
# COMPACT_ATOMS: atom_id res chain seq x y z
N MET A 1 -22.80 64.54 14.81
CA MET A 1 -22.61 63.09 14.92
C MET A 1 -21.95 62.59 13.63
N LYS A 2 -20.62 62.42 13.62
CA LYS A 2 -19.87 61.91 12.46
C LYS A 2 -19.95 60.37 12.49
N LYS A 3 -20.58 59.76 11.48
CA LYS A 3 -20.67 58.29 11.36
C LYS A 3 -19.33 57.77 10.83
N LEU A 4 -18.64 57.00 11.66
CA LEU A 4 -17.44 56.26 11.31
C LEU A 4 -17.87 55.04 10.49
N ILE A 5 -17.51 54.98 9.20
CA ILE A 5 -17.70 53.78 8.37
C ILE A 5 -16.45 52.93 8.57
N VAL A 6 -16.59 51.82 9.31
CA VAL A 6 -15.55 50.81 9.45
C VAL A 6 -15.69 49.86 8.27
N SER A 7 -14.81 49.99 7.27
CA SER A 7 -14.66 49.01 6.20
C SER A 7 -13.97 47.77 6.74
N LEU A 8 -14.72 46.68 6.86
CA LEU A 8 -14.22 45.36 7.22
C LEU A 8 -13.52 44.77 5.99
N PHE A 9 -12.18 44.74 5.99
CA PHE A 9 -11.41 43.99 5.00
C PHE A 9 -11.49 42.50 5.35
N SER A 10 -12.36 41.75 4.69
CA SER A 10 -12.36 40.29 4.80
C SER A 10 -11.15 39.75 4.03
N LEU A 11 -10.13 39.26 4.74
CA LEU A 11 -9.08 38.44 4.17
C LEU A 11 -9.72 37.17 3.59
N PHE A 12 -9.79 37.07 2.27
CA PHE A 12 -10.07 35.82 1.58
C PHE A 12 -8.81 34.96 1.67
N VAL A 13 -8.77 34.03 2.63
CA VAL A 13 -7.80 32.92 2.59
C VAL A 13 -8.33 31.96 1.54
N ILE A 14 -7.76 32.03 0.33
CA ILE A 14 -7.97 31.01 -0.69
C ILE A 14 -7.20 29.78 -0.19
N SER A 15 -7.86 28.88 0.52
CA SER A 15 -7.34 27.52 0.68
C SER A 15 -7.39 26.87 -0.69
N GLN A 16 -6.25 26.73 -1.36
CA GLN A 16 -6.15 25.89 -2.53
C GLN A 16 -6.51 24.47 -2.11
N MET A 17 -7.72 24.03 -2.45
CA MET A 17 -8.09 22.63 -2.43
C MET A 17 -7.29 21.98 -3.56
N ASN A 18 -6.12 21.43 -3.24
CA ASN A 18 -5.34 20.67 -4.21
C ASN A 18 -6.08 19.36 -4.47
N ALA A 19 -6.65 19.22 -5.66
CA ALA A 19 -7.23 17.97 -6.11
C ALA A 19 -6.09 17.10 -6.66
N GLN A 20 -5.97 15.88 -6.13
CA GLN A 20 -5.17 14.82 -6.74
C GLN A 20 -5.64 14.56 -8.18
N VAL A 21 -4.70 14.43 -9.12
CA VAL A 21 -5.04 14.12 -10.53
C VAL A 21 -4.82 12.63 -10.79
N ASN A 22 -5.91 11.88 -10.95
CA ASN A 22 -5.86 10.49 -11.40
C ASN A 22 -5.66 10.43 -12.91
N ILE A 23 -4.64 9.72 -13.36
CA ILE A 23 -4.32 9.49 -14.78
C ILE A 23 -4.57 8.04 -15.22
N LEU A 24 -4.80 7.15 -14.27
CA LEU A 24 -5.32 5.80 -14.47
C LEU A 24 -6.24 5.47 -13.30
N ASN A 25 -7.38 4.83 -13.60
CA ASN A 25 -8.26 4.24 -12.60
C ASN A 25 -9.00 3.08 -13.29
N THR A 26 -8.64 1.85 -12.93
CA THR A 26 -9.17 0.64 -13.54
C THR A 26 -9.66 -0.29 -12.44
N ASP A 27 -10.97 -0.39 -12.31
CA ASP A 27 -11.73 -1.23 -11.37
C ASP A 27 -12.27 -2.51 -12.03
N PHE A 28 -11.91 -2.75 -13.29
CA PHE A 28 -12.27 -3.92 -14.11
C PHE A 28 -13.77 -4.26 -14.24
N GLN A 29 -14.68 -3.41 -13.76
CA GLN A 29 -16.14 -3.63 -13.80
C GLN A 29 -16.72 -3.76 -15.22
N LEU A 30 -16.00 -3.23 -16.20
CA LEU A 30 -16.33 -3.32 -17.63
C LEU A 30 -15.34 -4.21 -18.39
N GLY A 31 -14.62 -5.08 -17.68
CA GLY A 31 -13.55 -5.90 -18.20
C GLY A 31 -12.19 -5.19 -18.22
N ILE A 32 -11.15 -5.92 -18.63
CA ILE A 32 -9.83 -5.33 -18.87
C ILE A 32 -9.94 -4.36 -20.06
N PRO A 33 -9.63 -3.06 -19.89
CA PRO A 33 -9.76 -2.09 -20.97
C PRO A 33 -8.90 -2.45 -22.18
N THR A 34 -9.40 -2.18 -23.39
CA THR A 34 -8.74 -2.58 -24.65
C THR A 34 -7.41 -1.86 -24.94
N ASN A 35 -7.08 -0.81 -24.20
CA ASN A 35 -5.81 -0.11 -24.27
C ASN A 35 -4.72 -0.71 -23.37
N TYR A 36 -5.05 -1.72 -22.55
CA TYR A 36 -4.05 -2.57 -21.93
C TYR A 36 -3.49 -3.56 -22.96
N SER A 37 -2.21 -3.91 -22.81
CA SER A 37 -1.61 -5.01 -23.57
C SER A 37 -1.53 -6.24 -22.67
N ILE A 38 -2.03 -7.37 -23.17
CA ILE A 38 -2.00 -8.67 -22.48
C ILE A 38 -1.06 -9.57 -23.27
N LEU A 39 0.04 -10.03 -22.66
CA LEU A 39 1.04 -10.85 -23.35
C LEU A 39 1.24 -12.19 -22.61
N ASN A 40 1.11 -13.28 -23.37
CA ASN A 40 1.50 -14.62 -22.94
C ASN A 40 2.93 -14.90 -23.43
N ASN A 41 3.92 -14.75 -22.55
CA ASN A 41 5.32 -14.93 -22.90
C ASN A 41 5.84 -16.35 -22.62
N ASP A 42 5.18 -17.09 -21.74
CA ASP A 42 5.56 -18.48 -21.44
C ASP A 42 4.97 -19.50 -22.43
N GLY A 43 3.80 -19.23 -23.02
CA GLY A 43 3.13 -20.15 -23.95
C GLY A 43 2.54 -21.40 -23.29
N ASN A 44 2.51 -21.48 -21.96
CA ASN A 44 2.02 -22.61 -21.20
C ASN A 44 0.51 -22.80 -21.38
N THR A 45 0.08 -24.05 -21.26
CA THR A 45 -1.35 -24.41 -21.32
C THR A 45 -1.92 -24.50 -19.91
N PRO A 46 -2.95 -23.69 -19.57
CA PRO A 46 -3.68 -23.82 -18.31
C PRO A 46 -4.20 -25.25 -18.12
N ASP A 47 -4.14 -25.76 -16.88
CA ASP A 47 -4.77 -27.02 -16.55
C ASP A 47 -6.29 -26.96 -16.83
N ASN A 48 -6.90 -28.10 -17.14
CA ASN A 48 -8.32 -28.16 -17.47
C ASN A 48 -9.24 -27.69 -16.32
N SER A 49 -8.78 -27.74 -15.07
CA SER A 49 -9.51 -27.20 -13.91
C SER A 49 -9.56 -25.67 -13.85
N VAL A 50 -8.72 -24.98 -14.62
CA VAL A 50 -8.64 -23.53 -14.75
C VAL A 50 -8.79 -23.08 -16.21
N ALA A 51 -9.54 -23.86 -17.01
CA ALA A 51 -9.71 -23.64 -18.44
C ALA A 51 -10.38 -22.30 -18.79
N GLU A 52 -10.97 -21.59 -17.82
CA GLU A 52 -11.48 -20.23 -18.00
C GLU A 52 -10.38 -19.22 -18.38
N PHE A 53 -9.12 -19.46 -18.01
CA PHE A 53 -7.98 -18.60 -18.34
C PHE A 53 -7.52 -18.75 -19.79
N SER A 54 -8.36 -18.27 -20.71
CA SER A 54 -8.12 -18.32 -22.16
C SER A 54 -7.02 -17.36 -22.67
N ASN A 55 -6.51 -16.48 -21.81
CA ASN A 55 -5.43 -15.54 -22.11
C ASN A 55 -4.52 -15.38 -20.88
N ALA A 56 -3.40 -14.66 -21.02
CA ALA A 56 -2.47 -14.41 -19.92
C ALA A 56 -3.13 -13.71 -18.72
N TRP A 57 -3.98 -12.73 -19.01
CA TRP A 57 -4.87 -12.11 -18.05
C TRP A 57 -6.28 -12.10 -18.60
N ILE A 58 -7.26 -12.34 -17.75
CA ILE A 58 -8.67 -12.27 -18.09
C ILE A 58 -9.40 -11.41 -17.06
N SER A 59 -10.56 -10.90 -17.45
CA SER A 59 -11.52 -10.35 -16.50
C SER A 59 -12.48 -11.46 -16.06
N LEU A 60 -12.75 -11.55 -14.76
CA LEU A 60 -13.65 -12.53 -14.16
C LEU A 60 -14.30 -11.97 -12.89
N PRO A 61 -15.40 -12.55 -12.38
CA PRO A 61 -15.98 -12.12 -11.12
C PRO A 61 -14.99 -12.22 -9.95
N ASP A 62 -15.03 -11.27 -9.02
CA ASP A 62 -14.28 -11.36 -7.76
C ASP A 62 -14.69 -12.65 -7.01
N PRO A 63 -13.73 -13.44 -6.47
CA PRO A 63 -14.00 -14.70 -5.79
C PRO A 63 -14.84 -14.58 -4.51
N GLU A 64 -14.85 -13.42 -3.86
CA GLU A 64 -15.59 -13.08 -2.65
C GLU A 64 -16.82 -12.20 -2.93
N ASN A 65 -16.87 -11.51 -4.07
CA ASN A 65 -17.98 -10.67 -4.49
C ASN A 65 -18.33 -10.85 -5.97
N SER A 66 -19.29 -11.72 -6.28
CA SER A 66 -19.71 -11.96 -7.68
C SER A 66 -20.31 -10.76 -8.42
N LEU A 67 -20.56 -9.63 -7.73
CA LEU A 67 -21.00 -8.37 -8.35
C LEU A 67 -19.81 -7.45 -8.70
N ASP A 68 -18.61 -7.79 -8.24
CA ASP A 68 -17.34 -7.20 -8.67
C ASP A 68 -16.68 -8.03 -9.75
N THR A 69 -15.81 -7.36 -10.50
CA THR A 69 -14.98 -7.96 -11.54
C THR A 69 -13.54 -7.59 -11.30
N VAL A 70 -12.64 -8.56 -11.46
CA VAL A 70 -11.20 -8.40 -11.23
C VAL A 70 -10.42 -8.83 -12.46
N ALA A 71 -9.15 -8.42 -12.54
CA ALA A 71 -8.20 -9.02 -13.47
C ALA A 71 -7.53 -10.24 -12.83
N GLY A 72 -7.58 -11.39 -13.48
CA GLY A 72 -6.95 -12.61 -13.00
C GLY A 72 -5.90 -13.18 -13.96
N SER A 73 -4.88 -13.81 -13.40
CA SER A 73 -3.90 -14.65 -14.11
C SER A 73 -3.77 -15.99 -13.38
N THR A 74 -3.53 -17.08 -14.13
CA THR A 74 -3.22 -18.39 -13.55
C THR A 74 -1.76 -18.76 -13.76
N SER A 75 -1.22 -19.51 -12.82
CA SER A 75 0.07 -20.19 -12.88
C SER A 75 -0.07 -21.72 -12.78
N TYR A 76 -1.31 -22.22 -12.84
CA TYR A 76 -1.62 -23.65 -12.76
C TYR A 76 -1.70 -24.26 -14.15
N PHE A 77 -0.60 -24.89 -14.55
CA PHE A 77 -0.39 -25.39 -15.90
C PHE A 77 -0.31 -26.92 -15.96
N SER A 78 -0.62 -27.46 -17.14
CA SER A 78 -0.41 -28.87 -17.48
C SER A 78 0.28 -28.97 -18.84
N PRO A 79 1.59 -29.32 -18.89
CA PRO A 79 2.47 -29.64 -17.77
C PRO A 79 2.80 -28.43 -16.87
N VAL A 80 3.24 -28.72 -15.64
CA VAL A 80 3.67 -27.71 -14.67
C VAL A 80 4.90 -26.96 -15.16
N ASP A 81 4.86 -25.62 -15.10
CA ASP A 81 5.98 -24.73 -15.46
C ASP A 81 5.80 -23.35 -14.77
N THR A 82 6.74 -22.42 -15.01
CA THR A 82 6.72 -21.04 -14.49
C THR A 82 5.91 -20.11 -15.39
N ALA A 83 5.10 -19.25 -14.79
CA ALA A 83 4.36 -18.20 -15.49
C ALA A 83 5.29 -17.06 -15.99
N SER A 84 4.91 -16.47 -17.11
CA SER A 84 5.39 -15.21 -17.65
C SER A 84 4.20 -14.53 -18.34
N ARG A 85 3.24 -14.11 -17.52
CA ARG A 85 1.94 -13.55 -17.96
C ARG A 85 1.87 -12.07 -17.65
N TRP A 86 1.80 -11.25 -18.70
CA TRP A 86 1.96 -9.80 -18.59
C TRP A 86 0.64 -9.06 -18.80
N LEU A 87 0.34 -8.14 -17.89
CA LEU A 87 -0.71 -7.13 -18.03
C LEU A 87 -0.03 -5.75 -18.02
N ILE A 88 -0.05 -5.06 -19.14
CA ILE A 88 0.67 -3.80 -19.35
C ILE A 88 -0.34 -2.67 -19.51
N SER A 89 -0.17 -1.60 -18.73
CA SER A 89 -0.98 -0.39 -18.81
C SER A 89 -0.84 0.33 -20.17
N PRO A 90 -1.78 1.22 -20.54
CA PRO A 90 -1.49 2.22 -21.56
C PRO A 90 -0.32 3.14 -21.13
N ALA A 91 0.14 3.98 -22.04
CA ALA A 91 1.12 5.02 -21.73
C ALA A 91 0.56 6.02 -20.70
N LEU A 92 1.31 6.29 -19.63
CA LEU A 92 0.93 7.15 -18.52
C LEU A 92 1.88 8.35 -18.42
N GLN A 93 1.37 9.56 -18.65
CA GLN A 93 2.15 10.78 -18.51
C GLN A 93 2.17 11.26 -17.05
N LEU A 94 3.29 11.03 -16.37
CA LEU A 94 3.52 11.46 -15.00
C LEU A 94 3.74 12.97 -14.89
N GLY A 95 3.43 13.51 -13.71
CA GLY A 95 3.65 14.91 -13.35
C GLY A 95 5.05 15.16 -12.81
N ALA A 96 5.36 16.41 -12.49
CA ALA A 96 6.69 16.81 -12.00
C ALA A 96 7.03 16.30 -10.59
N PHE A 97 6.03 15.91 -9.80
CA PHE A 97 6.16 15.40 -8.43
C PHE A 97 4.87 14.64 -8.05
N GLY A 98 4.86 14.03 -6.87
CA GLY A 98 3.62 13.49 -6.26
C GLY A 98 2.96 12.38 -7.08
N ASN A 99 3.77 11.61 -7.81
CA ASN A 99 3.35 10.47 -8.59
C ASN A 99 3.32 9.20 -7.75
N TYR A 100 2.19 8.50 -7.77
CA TYR A 100 2.00 7.22 -7.09
C TYR A 100 1.19 6.26 -7.96
N ILE A 101 1.45 4.98 -7.79
CA ILE A 101 0.61 3.89 -8.28
C ILE A 101 0.12 3.07 -7.09
N SER A 102 -1.15 2.69 -7.10
CA SER A 102 -1.75 1.76 -6.14
C SER A 102 -2.53 0.66 -6.87
N TRP A 103 -2.65 -0.50 -6.22
CA TRP A 103 -3.46 -1.62 -6.69
C TRP A 103 -3.83 -2.52 -5.50
N ASN A 104 -4.91 -3.27 -5.65
CA ASN A 104 -5.27 -4.38 -4.77
C ASN A 104 -4.81 -5.69 -5.40
N ALA A 105 -4.35 -6.63 -4.59
CA ALA A 105 -3.97 -7.96 -5.04
C ALA A 105 -4.30 -9.03 -4.00
N LYS A 106 -4.55 -10.26 -4.47
CA LYS A 106 -4.60 -11.46 -3.63
C LYS A 106 -4.26 -12.74 -4.42
N SER A 107 -3.78 -13.75 -3.70
CA SER A 107 -3.75 -15.15 -4.17
C SER A 107 -5.08 -15.84 -3.88
N HIS A 108 -5.47 -16.79 -4.72
CA HIS A 108 -6.71 -17.55 -4.50
C HIS A 108 -6.59 -18.65 -3.45
N ASP A 109 -5.44 -19.33 -3.33
CA ASP A 109 -5.28 -20.43 -2.38
C ASP A 109 -4.01 -20.20 -1.55
N PRO A 110 -4.09 -20.08 -0.22
CA PRO A 110 -2.92 -19.87 0.62
C PRO A 110 -1.93 -21.06 0.61
N SER A 111 -2.36 -22.24 0.14
CA SER A 111 -1.51 -23.42 -0.03
C SER A 111 -0.72 -23.38 -1.36
N PHE A 112 -1.16 -22.56 -2.31
CA PHE A 112 -0.56 -22.37 -3.63
C PHE A 112 -0.51 -20.87 -3.98
N PRO A 113 0.18 -20.06 -3.15
CA PRO A 113 0.19 -18.61 -3.33
C PRO A 113 0.97 -18.21 -4.58
N ASP A 114 0.65 -17.03 -5.11
CA ASP A 114 1.23 -16.51 -6.33
C ASP A 114 2.32 -15.45 -6.08
N ASP A 115 3.34 -15.47 -6.94
CA ASP A 115 4.42 -14.49 -7.03
C ASP A 115 4.19 -13.58 -8.24
N TYR A 116 4.43 -12.27 -8.08
CA TYR A 116 4.36 -11.35 -9.21
C TYR A 116 5.33 -10.18 -9.08
N MET A 117 5.70 -9.64 -10.25
CA MET A 117 6.50 -8.44 -10.37
C MET A 117 5.64 -7.28 -10.88
N VAL A 118 6.00 -6.07 -10.43
CA VAL A 118 5.53 -4.82 -11.01
C VAL A 118 6.74 -4.08 -11.57
N MET A 119 6.75 -3.88 -12.88
CA MET A 119 7.88 -3.29 -13.61
C MET A 119 7.47 -2.07 -14.40
N ILE A 120 8.43 -1.17 -14.65
CA ILE A 120 8.25 0.04 -15.43
C ILE A 120 9.10 -0.01 -16.70
N SER A 121 8.50 0.46 -17.80
CA SER A 121 9.22 0.94 -18.97
C SER A 121 9.04 2.44 -19.13
N THR A 122 10.07 3.13 -19.61
CA THR A 122 10.07 4.57 -19.91
C THR A 122 10.07 4.86 -21.41
N THR A 123 10.03 3.82 -22.25
CA THR A 123 10.15 3.94 -23.71
C THR A 123 8.91 3.43 -24.43
N ASP A 124 8.58 2.15 -24.28
CA ASP A 124 7.50 1.48 -25.01
C ASP A 124 6.93 0.29 -24.22
N ASN A 125 5.99 -0.44 -24.81
CA ASN A 125 5.35 -1.59 -24.21
C ASN A 125 5.96 -2.94 -24.63
N GLN A 126 7.20 -2.97 -25.14
CA GLN A 126 7.89 -4.22 -25.44
C GLN A 126 8.51 -4.82 -24.16
N ILE A 127 8.46 -6.15 -24.01
CA ILE A 127 8.95 -6.86 -22.81
C ILE A 127 10.38 -6.44 -22.44
N SER A 128 11.28 -6.31 -23.43
CA SER A 128 12.68 -5.92 -23.22
C SER A 128 12.86 -4.52 -22.64
N SER A 129 11.84 -3.67 -22.74
CA SER A 129 11.88 -2.27 -22.29
C SER A 129 11.46 -2.11 -20.83
N PHE A 130 10.96 -3.17 -20.17
CA PHE A 130 10.66 -3.19 -18.74
C PHE A 130 11.92 -3.56 -17.97
N THR A 131 12.66 -2.56 -17.51
CA THR A 131 13.97 -2.73 -16.84
C THR A 131 13.95 -2.36 -15.37
N ASP A 132 12.96 -1.59 -14.92
CA ASP A 132 12.89 -1.07 -13.56
C ASP A 132 11.82 -1.81 -12.75
N THR A 133 12.24 -2.56 -11.72
CA THR A 133 11.31 -3.25 -10.81
C THR A 133 10.88 -2.32 -9.68
N ILE A 134 9.57 -2.08 -9.56
CA ILE A 134 8.97 -1.30 -8.47
C ILE A 134 8.22 -2.16 -7.44
N GLY A 135 7.90 -3.40 -7.78
CA GLY A 135 7.35 -4.40 -6.87
C GLY A 135 7.89 -5.79 -7.19
N ASN A 136 8.28 -6.52 -6.15
CA ASN A 136 8.55 -7.95 -6.19
C ASN A 136 7.78 -8.56 -5.03
N ILE A 137 6.64 -9.16 -5.30
CA ILE A 137 5.76 -9.75 -4.29
C ILE A 137 5.93 -11.25 -4.38
N GLU A 138 6.36 -11.84 -3.28
CA GLU A 138 6.50 -13.28 -3.11
C GLU A 138 5.36 -13.76 -2.20
N GLN A 139 4.67 -14.81 -2.62
CA GLN A 139 3.56 -15.45 -1.93
C GLN A 139 2.48 -14.45 -1.50
N GLU A 140 1.83 -13.80 -2.46
CA GLU A 140 0.81 -12.79 -2.19
C GLU A 140 -0.29 -13.34 -1.25
N ASN A 141 -0.81 -12.47 -0.40
CA ASN A 141 -1.77 -12.82 0.65
C ASN A 141 -3.06 -13.41 0.06
N PHE A 142 -3.68 -14.33 0.79
CA PHE A 142 -5.03 -14.82 0.44
C PHE A 142 -6.12 -13.77 0.68
N GLU A 143 -5.85 -12.76 1.51
CA GLU A 143 -6.74 -11.61 1.73
C GLU A 143 -6.35 -10.46 0.80
N TRP A 144 -7.34 -9.73 0.29
CA TRP A 144 -7.12 -8.52 -0.51
C TRP A 144 -6.19 -7.55 0.21
N THR A 145 -5.07 -7.25 -0.44
CA THR A 145 -4.02 -6.36 0.10
C THR A 145 -3.81 -5.19 -0.84
N THR A 146 -4.00 -3.97 -0.32
CA THR A 146 -3.65 -2.75 -1.04
C THR A 146 -2.14 -2.55 -1.03
N ARG A 147 -1.58 -2.28 -2.20
CA ARG A 147 -0.18 -1.93 -2.44
C ARG A 147 -0.11 -0.52 -2.99
N GLU A 148 0.94 0.20 -2.64
CA GLU A 148 1.21 1.52 -3.18
C GLU A 148 2.71 1.74 -3.35
N VAL A 149 3.09 2.42 -4.43
CA VAL A 149 4.48 2.83 -4.70
C VAL A 149 4.53 4.32 -5.05
N ASN A 150 5.41 5.04 -4.37
CA ASN A 150 5.78 6.40 -4.73
C ASN A 150 6.74 6.41 -5.94
N LEU A 151 6.19 6.67 -7.13
CA LEU A 151 6.94 6.73 -8.38
C LEU A 151 7.90 7.93 -8.44
N SER A 152 7.62 8.98 -7.67
CA SER A 152 8.49 10.16 -7.59
C SER A 152 9.79 9.86 -6.84
N GLU A 153 9.70 9.11 -5.75
CA GLU A 153 10.86 8.63 -4.99
C GLU A 153 11.70 7.62 -5.80
N LYS A 154 11.09 6.96 -6.78
CA LYS A 154 11.77 6.09 -7.76
C LYS A 154 12.39 6.84 -8.94
N GLY A 155 12.18 8.15 -9.04
CA GLY A 155 12.81 8.99 -10.07
C GLY A 155 12.05 9.10 -11.39
N PHE A 156 10.79 8.67 -11.46
CA PHE A 156 9.99 8.67 -12.70
C PHE A 156 9.21 9.98 -12.94
N ASN A 157 9.66 11.11 -12.40
CA ASN A 157 8.95 12.38 -12.57
C ASN A 157 9.02 12.91 -14.00
N ALA A 158 7.96 13.58 -14.44
CA ALA A 158 7.87 14.33 -15.70
C ALA A 158 8.18 13.52 -16.97
N GLN A 159 7.86 12.22 -16.97
CA GLN A 159 8.06 11.32 -18.11
C GLN A 159 6.82 10.46 -18.38
N THR A 160 6.73 9.94 -19.59
CA THR A 160 5.75 8.90 -19.93
C THR A 160 6.30 7.54 -19.48
N ILE A 161 5.47 6.73 -18.82
CA ILE A 161 5.81 5.37 -18.43
C ILE A 161 4.75 4.36 -18.90
N TYR A 162 5.12 3.09 -18.91
CA TYR A 162 4.23 1.94 -18.93
C TYR A 162 4.47 1.13 -17.65
N VAL A 163 3.42 0.56 -17.07
CA VAL A 163 3.52 -0.32 -15.92
C VAL A 163 3.06 -1.72 -16.31
N ALA A 164 3.88 -2.73 -16.01
CA ALA A 164 3.55 -4.13 -16.21
C ALA A 164 3.34 -4.82 -14.87
N PHE A 165 2.25 -5.58 -14.76
CA PHE A 165 2.04 -6.59 -13.73
C PHE A 165 2.30 -7.96 -14.35
N ILE A 166 3.20 -8.73 -13.73
CA ILE A 166 3.75 -9.94 -14.34
C ILE A 166 3.59 -11.07 -13.35
N ASN A 167 2.69 -12.02 -13.61
CA ASN A 167 2.66 -13.28 -12.86
C ASN A 167 3.91 -14.08 -13.24
N VAL A 168 4.72 -14.42 -12.23
CA VAL A 168 5.98 -15.16 -12.35
C VAL A 168 5.99 -16.45 -11.51
N THR A 169 4.84 -16.86 -10.99
CA THR A 169 4.73 -18.01 -10.10
C THR A 169 5.12 -19.31 -10.81
N TYR A 170 5.87 -20.17 -10.11
CA TYR A 170 6.01 -21.57 -10.49
C TYR A 170 4.98 -22.41 -9.73
N ASN A 171 4.06 -23.04 -10.46
CA ASN A 171 3.09 -24.01 -9.90
C ASN A 171 2.20 -23.47 -8.77
N GLY A 172 1.69 -22.24 -8.91
CA GLY A 172 0.66 -21.66 -8.03
C GLY A 172 -0.75 -22.00 -8.52
N PHE A 173 -1.72 -21.15 -8.19
CA PHE A 173 -3.11 -21.34 -8.62
C PHE A 173 -3.66 -20.17 -9.44
N LYS A 174 -4.10 -19.10 -8.78
CA LYS A 174 -4.75 -17.94 -9.41
C LYS A 174 -4.39 -16.67 -8.63
N LEU A 175 -3.84 -15.71 -9.34
CA LEU A 175 -3.55 -14.35 -8.87
C LEU A 175 -4.67 -13.41 -9.33
N TYR A 176 -5.11 -12.53 -8.44
CA TYR A 176 -6.09 -11.48 -8.75
C TYR A 176 -5.51 -10.10 -8.49
N LEU A 177 -5.86 -9.16 -9.36
CA LEU A 177 -5.59 -7.74 -9.23
C LEU A 177 -6.88 -6.95 -9.37
N ASP A 178 -6.98 -5.87 -8.61
CA ASP A 178 -8.10 -4.94 -8.69
C ASP A 178 -7.66 -3.50 -8.39
N ASP A 179 -8.52 -2.52 -8.67
CA ASP A 179 -8.37 -1.10 -8.33
C ASP A 179 -6.99 -0.51 -8.69
N ILE A 180 -6.54 -0.73 -9.92
CA ILE A 180 -5.27 -0.16 -10.40
C ILE A 180 -5.46 1.33 -10.65
N ALA A 181 -4.80 2.15 -9.84
CA ALA A 181 -4.86 3.60 -9.95
C ALA A 181 -3.47 4.22 -10.04
N VAL A 182 -3.33 5.24 -10.88
CA VAL A 182 -2.13 6.08 -10.94
C VAL A 182 -2.55 7.53 -10.77
N ARG A 183 -1.92 8.19 -9.80
CA ARG A 183 -2.11 9.61 -9.52
C ARG A 183 -0.83 10.38 -9.75
N LYS A 184 -0.96 11.66 -10.07
CA LYS A 184 0.16 12.59 -10.22
C LYS A 184 -0.10 13.91 -9.52
N GLU A 185 0.99 14.66 -9.32
CA GLU A 185 0.98 16.02 -8.79
C GLU A 185 0.32 16.10 -7.41
N ASP A 186 0.43 15.03 -6.65
CA ASP A 186 0.02 15.00 -5.26
C ASP A 186 0.95 15.90 -4.44
N HIS A 187 0.43 17.07 -4.07
CA HIS A 187 1.10 18.05 -3.23
C HIS A 187 1.20 17.59 -1.76
N VAL A 188 0.56 16.49 -1.40
CA VAL A 188 0.51 15.93 -0.05
C VAL A 188 1.20 14.57 -0.04
N GLY A 189 2.49 14.56 -0.38
CA GLY A 189 3.35 13.41 -0.13
C GLY A 189 3.58 13.24 1.38
N VAL A 190 2.60 12.71 2.10
CA VAL A 190 2.91 11.97 3.32
C VAL A 190 3.47 10.65 2.82
N SER A 191 4.81 10.57 2.67
CA SER A 191 5.47 9.27 2.58
C SER A 191 4.88 8.43 3.71
N GLU A 192 4.28 7.29 3.39
CA GLU A 192 3.77 6.36 4.38
C GLU A 192 4.95 6.05 5.30
N ILE A 193 4.91 6.65 6.48
CA ILE A 193 5.99 6.57 7.45
C ILE A 193 6.10 5.08 7.76
N GLN A 194 7.23 4.44 7.45
CA GLN A 194 7.54 3.09 7.94
C GLN A 194 7.11 3.00 9.39
N ASN A 195 5.97 2.37 9.67
CA ASN A 195 5.33 2.45 10.96
C ASN A 195 6.30 1.92 12.01
N LEU A 196 6.71 2.76 12.95
CA LEU A 196 7.60 2.39 14.05
C LEU A 196 7.02 1.16 14.78
N SER A 197 7.68 0.02 14.67
CA SER A 197 7.31 -1.15 15.46
C SER A 197 7.74 -0.94 16.91
N VAL A 198 6.76 -0.94 17.81
CA VAL A 198 6.96 -0.81 19.26
C VAL A 198 6.22 -1.94 19.97
N SER A 199 6.92 -2.67 20.83
CA SER A 199 6.34 -3.65 21.76
C SER A 199 6.58 -3.23 23.20
N VAL A 200 5.64 -3.59 24.09
CA VAL A 200 5.64 -3.17 25.49
C VAL A 200 5.42 -4.39 26.37
N TYR A 201 6.32 -4.63 27.33
CA TYR A 201 6.30 -5.81 28.17
C TYR A 201 6.90 -5.57 29.58
N PRO A 202 6.43 -6.29 30.61
CA PRO A 202 5.22 -7.10 30.57
C PRO A 202 3.97 -6.20 30.45
N ASN A 203 2.89 -6.76 29.92
CA ASN A 203 1.57 -6.13 29.92
C ASN A 203 0.54 -7.26 30.10
N PRO A 204 -0.06 -7.45 31.29
CA PRO A 204 -0.06 -6.57 32.47
C PRO A 204 1.30 -6.37 33.16
N PHE A 205 1.49 -5.24 33.86
CA PHE A 205 2.70 -4.91 34.62
C PHE A 205 2.41 -4.56 36.09
N THR A 206 3.44 -4.59 36.94
CA THR A 206 3.33 -4.29 38.38
C THR A 206 4.12 -3.04 38.74
N ASN A 207 5.46 -3.14 38.80
CA ASN A 207 6.34 -2.03 39.23
C ASN A 207 7.13 -1.39 38.08
N GLN A 208 7.25 -2.08 36.95
CA GLN A 208 7.98 -1.59 35.79
C GLN A 208 7.37 -2.08 34.49
N VAL A 209 7.55 -1.29 33.44
CA VAL A 209 7.20 -1.67 32.07
C VAL A 209 8.38 -1.33 31.15
N SER A 210 8.66 -2.21 30.19
CA SER A 210 9.74 -2.05 29.22
C SER A 210 9.17 -1.84 27.81
N VAL A 211 9.86 -1.00 27.04
CA VAL A 211 9.53 -0.67 25.65
C VAL A 211 10.67 -1.16 24.77
N LYS A 212 10.33 -1.99 23.78
CA LYS A 212 11.26 -2.37 22.71
C LYS A 212 10.80 -1.71 21.42
N SER A 213 11.75 -1.05 20.76
CA SER A 213 11.56 -0.42 19.46
C SER A 213 12.72 -0.76 18.54
N GLU A 214 12.45 -0.79 17.24
CA GLU A 214 13.48 -0.98 16.19
C GLU A 214 14.34 0.28 15.99
N LYS A 215 13.88 1.45 16.44
CA LYS A 215 14.61 2.72 16.37
C LYS A 215 14.94 3.23 17.77
N ALA A 216 15.91 4.14 17.85
CA ALA A 216 16.26 4.80 19.10
C ALA A 216 15.04 5.53 19.68
N ILE A 217 14.83 5.41 20.99
CA ILE A 217 13.72 6.04 21.69
C ILE A 217 14.15 7.45 22.09
N ASP A 218 13.42 8.45 21.61
CA ASP A 218 13.63 9.85 21.99
C ASP A 218 12.84 10.20 23.26
N GLU A 219 11.62 9.67 23.39
CA GLU A 219 10.72 10.00 24.49
C GLU A 219 9.67 8.90 24.72
N VAL A 220 9.35 8.64 25.98
CA VAL A 220 8.23 7.79 26.43
C VAL A 220 7.38 8.61 27.40
N LYS A 221 6.06 8.64 27.15
CA LYS A 221 5.07 9.30 28.01
C LYS A 221 3.97 8.34 28.40
N ILE A 222 3.55 8.33 29.67
CA ILE A 222 2.40 7.56 30.14
C ILE A 222 1.29 8.54 30.54
N PHE A 223 0.08 8.28 30.06
CA PHE A 223 -1.13 9.03 30.36
C PHE A 223 -2.16 8.13 31.04
N ASP A 224 -2.91 8.69 32.00
CA ASP A 224 -4.09 8.01 32.55
C ASP A 224 -5.29 8.07 31.57
N LEU A 225 -6.42 7.45 31.95
CA LEU A 225 -7.64 7.41 31.15
C LEU A 225 -8.29 8.79 30.92
N SER A 226 -7.95 9.80 31.74
CA SER A 226 -8.41 11.18 31.55
C SER A 226 -7.52 11.98 30.59
N GLY A 227 -6.42 11.38 30.13
CA GLY A 227 -5.43 12.04 29.27
C GLY A 227 -4.41 12.88 30.05
N LYS A 228 -4.37 12.77 31.39
CA LYS A 228 -3.36 13.45 32.21
C LYS A 228 -2.02 12.71 32.10
N LEU A 229 -0.95 13.46 31.83
CA LEU A 229 0.41 12.95 31.81
C LEU A 229 0.86 12.56 33.23
N VAL A 230 1.25 11.31 33.43
CA VAL A 230 1.68 10.77 34.73
C VAL A 230 3.15 10.38 34.77
N VAL A 231 3.75 10.02 33.62
CA VAL A 231 5.20 9.73 33.51
C VAL A 231 5.75 10.30 32.20
N THR A 232 6.98 10.82 32.23
CA THR A 232 7.78 11.15 31.06
C THR A 232 9.22 10.70 31.27
N THR A 233 9.83 10.04 30.29
CA THR A 233 11.21 9.55 30.36
C THR A 233 11.78 9.33 28.96
N THR A 234 13.09 9.15 28.85
CA THR A 234 13.76 8.72 27.60
C THR A 234 14.26 7.28 27.70
N GLN A 235 14.10 6.64 28.87
CA GLN A 235 14.55 5.27 29.12
C GLN A 235 13.57 4.24 28.55
N SER A 236 14.10 3.12 28.07
CA SER A 236 13.30 1.98 27.59
C SER A 236 12.64 1.19 28.71
N THR A 237 13.15 1.26 29.94
CA THR A 237 12.56 0.64 31.13
C THR A 237 12.04 1.74 32.05
N ILE A 238 10.76 1.69 32.35
CA ILE A 238 10.04 2.72 33.07
C ILE A 238 9.61 2.19 34.44
N ASN A 239 10.04 2.85 35.52
CA ASN A 239 9.51 2.60 36.85
C ASN A 239 8.09 3.18 36.94
N THR A 240 7.15 2.37 37.40
CA THR A 240 5.71 2.67 37.48
C THR A 240 5.15 2.42 38.88
N GLU A 241 6.00 2.26 39.91
CA GLU A 241 5.58 1.99 41.29
C GLU A 241 4.60 3.04 41.84
N SER A 242 4.78 4.30 41.45
CA SER A 242 3.91 5.42 41.85
C SER A 242 2.53 5.44 41.18
N LEU A 243 2.29 4.60 40.17
CA LEU A 243 1.01 4.52 39.48
C LEU A 243 0.05 3.61 40.24
N GLU A 244 -1.23 3.98 40.28
CA GLU A 244 -2.30 3.13 40.81
C GLU A 244 -2.68 2.03 39.81
N SER A 245 -3.25 0.92 40.27
CA SER A 245 -3.74 -0.16 39.40
C SER A 245 -4.84 0.36 38.46
N GLY A 246 -4.75 0.01 37.17
CA GLY A 246 -5.66 0.55 36.16
C GLY A 246 -5.07 0.55 34.75
N TYR A 247 -5.81 1.13 33.81
CA TYR A 247 -5.41 1.25 32.41
C TYR A 247 -4.70 2.58 32.15
N TYR A 248 -3.67 2.53 31.30
CA TYR A 248 -2.90 3.70 30.88
C TYR A 248 -2.61 3.65 29.38
N PHE A 249 -2.29 4.81 28.80
CA PHE A 249 -1.76 4.94 27.45
C PHE A 249 -0.28 5.31 27.50
N LEU A 250 0.57 4.46 26.94
CA LEU A 250 2.00 4.71 26.78
C LEU A 250 2.27 5.19 25.35
N LYS A 251 2.81 6.39 25.20
CA LYS A 251 3.26 6.97 23.93
C LYS A 251 4.77 6.88 23.82
N VAL A 252 5.29 6.41 22.70
CA VAL A 252 6.72 6.31 22.39
C VAL A 252 7.02 7.16 21.18
N LYS A 253 8.01 8.03 21.27
CA LYS A 253 8.52 8.86 20.18
C LYS A 253 9.90 8.36 19.76
N SER A 254 10.07 8.19 18.45
CA SER A 254 11.36 7.90 17.80
C SER A 254 11.45 8.67 16.48
N GLY A 255 12.33 9.67 16.43
CA GLY A 255 12.38 10.67 15.39
C GLY A 255 11.07 11.44 15.24
N ASN A 256 10.53 11.44 14.03
CA ASN A 256 9.25 12.09 13.71
C ASN A 256 8.02 11.19 13.95
N GLN A 257 8.22 9.98 14.46
CA GLN A 257 7.14 9.00 14.66
C GLN A 257 6.70 8.94 16.12
N THR A 258 5.41 8.74 16.36
CA THR A 258 4.87 8.50 17.70
C THR A 258 3.88 7.35 17.68
N VAL A 259 4.08 6.37 18.56
CA VAL A 259 3.23 5.18 18.69
C VAL A 259 2.58 5.16 20.07
N THR A 260 1.28 4.86 20.13
CA THR A 260 0.54 4.73 21.40
C THR A 260 0.16 3.28 21.67
N LYS A 261 0.39 2.79 22.89
CA LYS A 261 0.01 1.44 23.36
C LYS A 261 -0.82 1.54 24.63
N ARG A 262 -1.90 0.76 24.71
CA ARG A 262 -2.67 0.59 25.94
C ARG A 262 -1.98 -0.44 26.83
N ILE A 263 -1.73 -0.09 28.09
CA ILE A 263 -1.10 -0.96 29.08
C ILE A 263 -1.97 -1.03 30.33
N VAL A 264 -1.87 -2.13 31.08
CA VAL A 264 -2.64 -2.35 32.32
C VAL A 264 -1.72 -2.64 33.51
N LYS A 265 -1.88 -1.86 34.57
CA LYS A 265 -1.20 -2.05 35.85
C LYS A 265 -2.06 -2.90 36.78
N GLN A 266 -1.44 -3.91 37.39
CA GLN A 266 -2.01 -4.72 38.47
C GLN A 266 -1.54 -4.23 39.84
#